data_AF-A0A497GIZ7-F1
#
_entry.id   AF-A0A497GIZ7-F1
#
_cell.length_a   1.000
_cell.length_b   1.000
_cell.length_c   1.000
_cell.angle_alpha   90.00
_cell.angle_beta   90.00
_cell.angle_gamma   90.00
#
_symmetry.space_group_name_H-M   'P 1'
#
loop_
_entity.id
_entity.type
_entity.pdbx_description
1 polymer ?
#
loop_
_entity_poly.entity_id
_entity_poly.type
_entity_poly.pdbx_seq_one_letter_code
_entity_poly.pdbx_strand_id
1 'polypeptide(L)'
;MIGYTSEETKVKRSRYTTVSIPITLYNRIKDMIKDTGFTSVSQFVTYVLREIIADMEREKLESETISEDEKKRILDRLRRLGYL
;
A
#
# COMPACT_ATOMS: atom_id res chain seq x y z
N MET A 1 24.51 -38.76 -15.89
CA MET A 1 23.11 -38.56 -15.49
C MET A 1 23.04 -37.19 -14.85
N ILE A 2 22.22 -36.33 -15.43
CA ILE A 2 22.01 -34.94 -15.05
C ILE A 2 21.35 -34.89 -13.66
N GLY A 3 21.80 -33.98 -12.82
CA GLY A 3 21.17 -33.64 -11.54
C GLY A 3 21.51 -32.21 -11.16
N TYR A 4 20.96 -31.27 -11.94
CA TYR A 4 20.98 -29.84 -11.69
C TYR A 4 20.56 -29.52 -10.24
N THR A 5 21.36 -28.66 -9.62
CA THR A 5 20.87 -27.45 -8.94
C THR A 5 20.04 -27.63 -7.66
N SER A 6 20.74 -27.62 -6.51
CA SER A 6 20.19 -27.24 -5.20
C SER A 6 19.98 -25.72 -5.09
N GLU A 7 19.32 -25.09 -6.06
CA GLU A 7 18.88 -23.69 -6.01
C GLU A 7 17.36 -23.58 -5.86
N GLU A 8 16.73 -24.29 -4.92
CA GLU A 8 15.31 -24.06 -4.66
C GLU A 8 15.00 -24.15 -3.18
N THR A 9 15.28 -23.04 -2.47
CA THR A 9 14.40 -22.38 -1.47
C THR A 9 15.21 -21.38 -0.63
N LYS A 10 15.75 -20.34 -1.27
CA LYS A 10 16.10 -19.13 -0.53
C LYS A 10 14.80 -18.36 -0.28
N VAL A 11 13.97 -18.86 0.65
CA VAL A 11 12.82 -18.12 1.18
C VAL A 11 13.39 -16.78 1.63
N LYS A 12 13.02 -15.71 0.93
CA LYS A 12 13.41 -14.33 1.24
C LYS A 12 13.06 -14.16 2.72
N ARG A 13 14.05 -14.12 3.62
CA ARG A 13 13.82 -13.87 5.04
C ARG A 13 13.29 -12.45 5.14
N SER A 14 11.98 -12.30 5.09
CA SER A 14 11.31 -11.02 5.26
C SER A 14 11.77 -10.48 6.61
N ARG A 15 12.49 -9.35 6.58
CA ARG A 15 12.90 -8.66 7.80
C ARG A 15 11.67 -7.96 8.36
N TYR A 16 11.32 -8.29 9.59
CA TYR A 16 10.23 -7.64 10.31
C TYR A 16 10.78 -6.59 11.29
N THR A 17 10.00 -5.55 11.53
CA THR A 17 10.23 -4.57 12.59
C THR A 17 9.02 -4.53 13.51
N THR A 18 9.19 -4.08 14.75
CA THR A 18 8.12 -3.94 15.73
C THR A 18 7.62 -2.51 15.79
N VAL A 19 6.30 -2.33 15.82
CA VAL A 19 5.65 -1.03 16.01
C VAL A 19 4.83 -1.09 17.28
N SER A 20 5.06 -0.16 18.20
CA SER A 20 4.28 -0.04 19.43
C SER A 20 2.93 0.62 19.12
N ILE A 21 1.85 -0.02 19.56
CA ILE A 21 0.49 0.53 19.47
C ILE A 21 -0.17 0.48 20.85
N PRO A 22 -1.09 1.42 21.16
CA PRO A 22 -1.84 1.36 22.41
C PRO A 22 -2.58 0.02 22.57
N ILE A 23 -2.54 -0.53 23.79
CA ILE A 23 -3.18 -1.84 24.10
C ILE A 23 -4.68 -1.80 23.76
N THR A 24 -5.32 -0.65 23.99
CA THR A 24 -6.74 -0.43 23.65
C THR A 24 -7.02 -0.62 22.16
N LEU A 25 -6.14 -0.10 21.30
CA LEU A 25 -6.26 -0.25 19.85
C LEU A 25 -5.97 -1.69 19.42
N TYR A 26 -4.91 -2.30 19.97
CA TYR A 26 -4.60 -3.72 19.72
C TYR A 26 -5.79 -4.63 20.04
N ASN A 27 -6.44 -4.44 21.19
CA ASN A 27 -7.59 -5.26 21.60
C ASN A 27 -8.78 -5.08 20.66
N ARG A 28 -9.10 -3.83 20.28
CA ARG A 28 -10.16 -3.55 19.30
C ARG A 28 -9.89 -4.24 17.97
N ILE A 29 -8.67 -4.16 17.46
CA ILE A 29 -8.29 -4.84 16.22
C ILE A 29 -8.39 -6.35 16.39
N LYS A 30 -7.87 -6.89 17.49
CA LYS A 30 -7.92 -8.32 17.80
C LYS A 30 -9.35 -8.84 17.81
N ASP A 31 -10.29 -8.10 18.41
CA ASP A 31 -11.70 -8.48 18.45
C ASP A 31 -12.34 -8.39 17.06
N MET A 32 -12.04 -7.31 16.31
CA MET A 32 -12.57 -7.09 14.96
C MET A 32 -12.16 -8.17 13.96
N ILE A 33 -10.95 -8.75 14.09
CA ILE A 33 -10.45 -9.75 13.15
C ILE A 33 -10.85 -11.19 13.48
N LYS A 34 -11.53 -11.46 14.60
CA LYS A 34 -11.86 -12.83 15.04
C LYS A 34 -12.65 -13.64 14.01
N ASP A 35 -13.60 -12.98 13.35
CA ASP A 35 -14.49 -13.60 12.37
C ASP A 35 -14.05 -13.36 10.93
N THR A 36 -12.76 -13.05 10.74
CA THR A 36 -12.16 -12.75 9.43
C THR A 36 -11.12 -13.80 9.04
N GLY A 37 -10.63 -13.75 7.80
CA GLY A 37 -9.53 -14.62 7.34
C GLY A 37 -8.15 -14.25 7.88
N PHE A 38 -8.02 -13.24 8.75
CA PHE A 38 -6.71 -12.80 9.26
C PHE A 38 -6.26 -13.66 10.44
N THR A 39 -5.06 -14.23 10.33
CA THR A 39 -4.49 -15.10 11.38
C THR A 39 -3.82 -14.34 12.53
N SER A 40 -3.56 -13.04 12.35
CA SER A 40 -2.94 -12.20 13.38
C SER A 40 -3.20 -10.71 13.16
N VAL A 41 -3.08 -9.94 14.25
CA VAL A 41 -3.11 -8.47 14.21
C VAL A 41 -2.02 -7.93 13.29
N SER A 42 -0.82 -8.52 13.29
CA SER A 42 0.28 -8.11 12.42
C SER A 42 -0.04 -8.28 10.94
N GLN A 43 -0.72 -9.37 10.55
CA GLN A 43 -1.17 -9.57 9.17
C GLN A 43 -2.19 -8.52 8.76
N PHE A 44 -3.20 -8.27 9.61
CA PHE A 44 -4.21 -7.26 9.36
C PHE A 44 -3.59 -5.86 9.18
N VAL A 45 -2.71 -5.45 10.11
CA VAL A 45 -2.04 -4.14 10.06
C VAL A 45 -1.16 -4.04 8.82
N THR A 46 -0.44 -5.11 8.46
CA THR A 46 0.38 -5.14 7.24
C THR A 46 -0.46 -4.96 5.98
N TYR A 47 -1.63 -5.62 5.92
CA TYR A 47 -2.55 -5.48 4.80
C TYR A 47 -3.07 -4.04 4.67
N VAL A 48 -3.58 -3.47 5.76
CA VAL A 48 -4.13 -2.11 5.78
C VAL A 48 -3.06 -1.06 5.44
N LEU A 49 -1.86 -1.16 6.04
CA LEU A 49 -0.78 -0.22 5.76
C LEU A 49 -0.31 -0.30 4.31
N ARG A 50 -0.34 -1.49 3.69
CA ARG A 50 0.04 -1.65 2.27
C ARG A 50 -0.93 -0.93 1.36
N GLU A 51 -2.23 -1.07 1.58
CA GLU A 51 -3.27 -0.39 0.79
C GLU A 51 -3.12 1.13 0.91
N ILE A 52 -3.05 1.64 2.15
CA ILE A 52 -2.93 3.09 2.40
C ILE A 52 -1.67 3.67 1.76
N ILE A 53 -0.52 3.00 1.91
CA ILE A 53 0.73 3.47 1.30
C ILE A 53 0.64 3.43 -0.23
N ALA A 54 0.06 2.39 -0.82
CA ALA A 54 -0.10 2.30 -2.26
C ALA A 54 -0.98 3.43 -2.81
N ASP A 55 -2.05 3.79 -2.12
CA ASP A 55 -2.91 4.91 -2.51
C ASP A 55 -2.18 6.25 -2.39
N MET A 56 -1.45 6.48 -1.29
CA MET A 56 -0.63 7.69 -1.11
C MET A 56 0.48 7.81 -2.16
N GLU A 57 1.12 6.70 -2.53
CA GLU A 57 2.14 6.68 -3.60
C GLU A 57 1.52 6.98 -4.97
N ARG A 58 0.31 6.47 -5.26
CA ARG A 58 -0.42 6.80 -6.49
C ARG A 58 -0.78 8.28 -6.56
N GLU A 59 -1.37 8.84 -5.51
CA GLU A 59 -1.71 10.27 -5.47
C GLU A 59 -0.46 11.14 -5.60
N LYS A 60 0.64 10.76 -4.96
CA LYS A 60 1.92 11.45 -5.10
C LYS A 60 2.45 11.35 -6.52
N LEU A 61 2.42 10.18 -7.15
CA LEU A 61 2.84 10.02 -8.54
C LEU A 61 1.93 10.79 -9.49
N GLU A 62 0.62 10.81 -9.30
CA GLU A 62 -0.33 11.58 -10.13
C GLU A 62 -0.13 13.09 -9.97
N SER A 63 0.14 13.56 -8.74
CA SER A 63 0.45 14.97 -8.49
C SER A 63 1.85 15.38 -8.96
N GLU A 64 2.83 14.48 -8.95
CA GLU A 64 4.18 14.71 -9.50
C GLU A 64 4.22 14.59 -11.03
N THR A 65 3.41 13.70 -11.62
CA THR A 65 3.33 13.50 -13.08
C THR A 65 2.51 14.58 -13.76
N ILE A 66 1.46 15.10 -13.13
CA ILE A 66 0.75 16.28 -13.61
C ILE A 66 1.30 17.49 -12.86
N SER A 67 2.38 18.09 -13.41
CA SER A 67 2.89 19.37 -12.93
C SER A 67 1.75 20.38 -12.79
N GLU A 68 1.81 21.25 -11.78
CA GLU A 68 0.86 22.34 -11.60
C GLU A 68 0.71 23.20 -12.87
N ASP A 69 1.78 23.35 -13.65
CA ASP A 69 1.73 24.01 -14.97
C ASP A 69 0.91 23.23 -16.00
N GLU A 70 0.98 21.90 -15.97
CA GLU A 70 0.24 21.01 -16.86
C GLU A 70 -1.25 20.98 -16.49
N LYS A 71 -1.60 20.96 -15.19
CA LYS A 71 -2.98 21.17 -14.72
C LYS A 71 -3.54 22.47 -15.25
N LYS A 72 -2.76 23.56 -15.18
CA LYS A 72 -3.18 24.89 -15.64
C LYS A 72 -3.44 24.92 -17.14
N ARG A 73 -2.59 24.24 -17.94
CA ARG A 73 -2.77 24.09 -19.40
C ARG A 73 -4.01 23.27 -19.75
N ILE A 74 -4.26 22.18 -19.03
CA ILE A 74 -5.45 21.34 -19.21
C ILE A 74 -6.72 22.14 -18.86
N LEU A 75 -6.71 22.88 -17.75
CA LEU A 75 -7.84 23.72 -17.34
C LEU A 75 -8.14 24.82 -18.35
N ASP A 76 -7.11 25.52 -18.87
CA ASP A 76 -7.29 26.55 -19.91
C ASP A 76 -7.86 25.94 -21.19
N ARG A 77 -7.38 24.75 -21.58
CA ARG A 77 -7.89 24.02 -22.75
C ARG A 77 -9.36 23.62 -22.56
N LEU A 78 -9.75 23.16 -21.38
CA LEU A 78 -11.13 22.79 -21.08
C LEU A 78 -12.08 23.99 -21.13
N ARG A 79 -11.69 25.15 -20.58
CA ARG A 79 -12.46 26.40 -20.69
C ARG A 79 -12.64 26.83 -22.14
N ARG A 80 -11.58 26.78 -22.94
CA ARG A 80 -11.63 27.12 -24.38
C ARG A 80 -12.56 26.21 -25.17
N LEU A 81 -12.70 24.95 -24.73
CA LEU A 81 -13.58 23.97 -25.35
C LEU A 81 -15.01 23.99 -24.79
N GLY A 82 -15.31 24.83 -23.80
CA GLY A 82 -16.65 24.99 -23.21
C GLY A 82 -17.07 23.87 -22.26
N TYR A 83 -16.11 23.11 -21.73
CA TYR A 83 -16.37 22.06 -20.72
C TYR A 83 -16.38 22.59 -19.27
N LEU A 84 -15.96 23.85 -19.06
CA LEU A 84 -16.05 24.65 -17.82
C LEU A 84 -16.62 26.02 -18.17
#